data_AF-A0AAD1MBM2-F1
#
_entry.id   AF-A0AAD1MBM2-F1
#
_cell.length_a   1.000
_cell.length_b   1.000
_cell.length_c   1.000
_cell.angle_alpha   90.00
_cell.angle_beta   90.00
_cell.angle_gamma   90.00
#
_symmetry.space_group_name_H-M   'P 1'
#
loop_
_entity.id
_entity.type
_entity.pdbx_description
1 polymer ?
#
loop_
_entity_poly.entity_id
_entity_poly.type
_entity_poly.pdbx_seq_one_letter_code
_entity_poly.pdbx_strand_id
1 'polypeptide(L)'
;MVPTEFPTFAMVALAGIGAMPDTITDRAINITMRRRTGSERVAQFRCRRDEPVLHRLRDRLAVWAQAHIGELAVATPELPVEDRAADTWEPLVAVADAAGGQWPALARRACVAMVAGADDVEENRSLDIRLLYDIRQVFTDKAVPFLASNDLVDALKAVTESPWRDFDYTASKLAHRLAPFGVNPGHSIDKKVRGYRLEWFHDAFDRYLRPEPSGPSQTGTEQVR
;
A
#
# COMPACT_ATOMS: atom_id res chain seq x y z
N MET A 1 27.91 25.63 22.58
CA MET A 1 26.50 25.44 22.22
C MET A 1 26.03 24.20 22.96
N VAL A 2 25.01 24.29 23.81
CA VAL A 2 24.50 23.11 24.54
C VAL A 2 23.48 22.42 23.63
N PRO A 3 23.64 21.12 23.31
CA PRO A 3 22.64 20.38 22.55
C PRO A 3 21.28 20.44 23.26
N THR A 4 20.22 20.74 22.50
CA THR A 4 18.84 20.78 23.01
C THR A 4 18.07 19.62 22.39
N GLU A 5 17.41 18.82 23.21
CA GLU A 5 16.54 17.74 22.73
C GLU A 5 15.25 18.31 22.16
N PHE A 6 14.85 17.77 21.00
CA PHE A 6 13.57 18.06 20.38
C PHE A 6 12.73 16.78 20.35
N PRO A 7 11.44 16.85 20.74
CA PRO A 7 10.53 15.74 20.54
C PRO A 7 10.28 15.57 19.04
N THR A 8 10.87 14.55 18.43
CA THR A 8 10.77 14.26 17.00
C THR A 8 9.64 13.28 16.66
N PHE A 9 9.06 12.64 17.67
CA PHE A 9 8.01 11.65 17.49
C PHE A 9 6.63 12.31 17.38
N ALA A 10 5.90 11.98 16.32
CA ALA A 10 4.49 12.29 16.17
C ALA A 10 3.75 11.06 15.64
N MET A 11 2.62 10.72 16.28
CA MET A 11 1.72 9.72 15.72
C MET A 11 1.01 10.30 14.51
N VAL A 12 1.15 9.65 13.37
CA VAL A 12 0.51 10.04 12.12
C VAL A 12 -0.32 8.87 11.59
N ALA A 13 -1.59 9.12 11.29
CA ALA A 13 -2.42 8.19 10.54
C ALA A 13 -2.59 8.73 9.12
N LEU A 14 -2.12 7.96 8.14
CA LEU A 14 -2.24 8.28 6.72
C LEU A 14 -3.32 7.40 6.09
N ALA A 15 -4.19 8.00 5.27
CA ALA A 15 -5.23 7.31 4.54
C ALA A 15 -5.22 7.74 3.08
N GLY A 16 -5.32 6.76 2.18
CA GLY A 16 -5.27 6.98 0.74
C GLY A 16 -5.98 5.86 -0.01
N ILE A 17 -6.25 6.12 -1.29
CA ILE A 17 -6.73 5.09 -2.23
C ILE A 17 -5.51 4.58 -2.99
N GLY A 18 -5.36 3.25 -3.04
CA GLY A 18 -4.19 2.61 -3.65
C GLY A 18 -3.05 2.42 -2.64
N ALA A 19 -1.86 2.08 -3.15
CA ALA A 19 -0.69 1.83 -2.33
C ALA A 19 -0.01 3.13 -1.89
N MET A 20 0.52 3.14 -0.66
CA MET A 20 1.42 4.19 -0.17
C MET A 20 2.88 3.89 -0.58
N PRO A 21 3.80 4.87 -0.51
CA PRO A 21 5.23 4.62 -0.75
C PRO A 21 5.79 3.56 0.21
N ASP A 22 6.68 2.70 -0.29
CA ASP A 22 7.20 1.55 0.47
C ASP A 22 7.95 1.98 1.73
N THR A 23 8.63 3.14 1.69
CA THR A 23 9.34 3.75 2.82
C THR A 23 8.44 4.22 3.98
N ILE A 24 7.13 4.23 3.76
CA ILE A 24 6.12 4.51 4.79
C ILE A 24 5.52 3.20 5.26
N THR A 25 5.17 2.30 4.33
CA THR A 25 4.47 1.05 4.65
C THR A 25 5.37 0.02 5.35
N ASP A 26 6.69 0.09 5.17
CA ASP A 26 7.68 -0.75 5.86
C ASP A 26 7.86 -0.41 7.35
N ARG A 27 7.42 0.77 7.77
CA ARG A 27 7.55 1.33 9.12
C ARG A 27 6.19 1.69 9.74
N ALA A 28 5.12 1.12 9.21
CA ALA A 28 3.76 1.43 9.63
C ALA A 28 2.90 0.17 9.76
N ILE A 29 1.87 0.27 10.58
CA ILE A 29 0.83 -0.74 10.69
C ILE A 29 -0.15 -0.53 9.53
N ASN A 30 -0.09 -1.40 8.52
CA ASN A 30 -0.89 -1.26 7.30
C ASN A 30 -2.31 -1.81 7.49
N ILE A 31 -3.31 -0.91 7.57
CA ILE A 31 -4.73 -1.28 7.67
C ILE A 31 -5.40 -1.15 6.30
N THR A 32 -5.55 -2.28 5.61
CA THR A 32 -6.20 -2.32 4.29
C THR A 32 -7.73 -2.41 4.43
N MET A 33 -8.43 -1.36 3.99
CA MET A 33 -9.90 -1.34 3.97
C MET A 33 -10.46 -2.12 2.77
N ARG A 34 -11.51 -2.91 3.00
CA ARG A 34 -12.26 -3.59 1.95
C ARG A 34 -13.55 -2.85 1.62
N ARG A 35 -13.96 -2.91 0.34
CA ARG A 35 -15.26 -2.38 -0.06
C ARG A 35 -16.36 -3.21 0.58
N ARG A 36 -17.36 -2.53 1.16
CA ARG A 36 -18.57 -3.18 1.67
C ARG A 36 -19.28 -3.94 0.55
N THR A 37 -19.81 -5.10 0.90
CA THR A 37 -20.77 -5.87 0.11
C THR A 37 -22.18 -5.33 0.30
N GLY A 38 -23.13 -5.73 -0.55
CA GLY A 38 -24.53 -5.29 -0.44
C GLY A 38 -25.27 -5.76 0.83
N SER A 39 -24.78 -6.83 1.46
CA SER A 39 -25.34 -7.39 2.70
C SER A 39 -24.76 -6.77 3.97
N GLU A 40 -23.60 -6.12 3.89
CA GLU A 40 -22.94 -5.49 5.04
C GLU A 40 -23.56 -4.13 5.38
N ARG A 41 -24.11 -4.03 6.59
CA ARG A 41 -24.64 -2.78 7.14
C ARG A 41 -23.64 -2.17 8.11
N VAL A 42 -23.02 -1.06 7.69
CA VAL A 42 -22.11 -0.27 8.54
C VAL A 42 -22.81 1.02 8.94
N ALA A 43 -22.84 1.33 10.24
CA ALA A 43 -23.38 2.58 10.74
C ALA A 43 -22.52 3.75 10.25
N GLN A 44 -23.16 4.79 9.75
CA GLN A 44 -22.43 5.97 9.32
C GLN A 44 -21.88 6.72 10.54
N PHE A 45 -20.61 7.11 10.47
CA PHE A 45 -19.98 7.98 11.46
C PHE A 45 -20.62 9.37 11.43
N ARG A 46 -20.87 9.92 12.62
CA ARG A 46 -21.48 11.23 12.83
C ARG A 46 -20.74 11.94 13.95
N CYS A 47 -19.99 12.99 13.61
CA CYS A 47 -19.20 13.78 14.56
C CYS A 47 -19.96 14.10 15.86
N ARG A 48 -21.15 14.71 15.75
CA ARG A 48 -21.98 15.09 16.91
C ARG A 48 -22.37 13.92 17.82
N ARG A 49 -22.55 12.71 17.27
CA ARG A 49 -22.98 11.53 18.03
C ARG A 49 -21.79 10.74 18.58
N ASP A 50 -20.76 10.55 17.74
CA ASP A 50 -19.72 9.56 17.98
C ASP A 50 -18.45 10.17 18.61
N GLU A 51 -18.06 11.40 18.25
CA GLU A 51 -16.86 12.05 18.80
C GLU A 51 -16.88 12.18 20.33
N PRO A 52 -18.00 12.57 20.99
CA PRO A 52 -18.01 12.70 22.45
C PRO A 52 -17.76 11.36 23.18
N VAL A 53 -18.14 10.23 22.56
CA VAL A 53 -17.85 8.90 23.12
C VAL A 53 -16.37 8.56 22.93
N LEU A 54 -15.82 8.85 21.74
CA LEU A 54 -14.41 8.59 21.43
C LEU A 54 -13.46 9.47 22.25
N HIS A 55 -13.79 10.74 22.50
CA HIS A 55 -13.00 11.61 23.37
C HIS A 55 -12.96 11.09 24.81
N ARG A 56 -14.09 10.65 25.35
CA ARG A 56 -14.12 10.02 26.69
C ARG A 56 -13.29 8.75 26.75
N LEU A 57 -13.28 7.95 25.68
CA LEU A 57 -12.40 6.78 25.59
C LEU A 57 -10.93 7.18 25.55
N ARG A 58 -10.56 8.15 24.70
CA ARG A 58 -9.21 8.71 24.62
C ARG A 58 -8.73 9.18 25.99
N ASP A 59 -9.53 9.96 26.70
CA ASP A 59 -9.14 10.52 27.99
C ASP A 59 -8.91 9.43 29.04
N ARG A 60 -9.74 8.37 29.04
CA ARG A 60 -9.54 7.20 29.90
C ARG A 60 -8.26 6.43 29.55
N LEU A 61 -7.99 6.25 28.26
CA LEU A 61 -6.76 5.59 27.79
C LEU A 61 -5.51 6.41 28.15
N ALA A 62 -5.59 7.74 28.05
CA ALA A 62 -4.49 8.62 28.43
C ALA A 62 -4.16 8.50 29.93
N VAL A 63 -5.17 8.48 30.80
CA VAL A 63 -4.99 8.27 32.24
C VAL A 63 -4.37 6.90 32.54
N TRP A 64 -4.86 5.85 31.88
CA TRP A 64 -4.30 4.50 32.04
C TRP A 64 -2.84 4.44 31.57
N ALA A 65 -2.54 4.98 30.38
CA ALA A 65 -1.20 4.98 29.82
C ALA A 65 -0.21 5.71 30.72
N GLN A 66 -0.59 6.87 31.28
CA GLN A 66 0.26 7.63 32.19
C GLN A 66 0.63 6.82 33.45
N ALA A 67 -0.27 5.99 33.94
CA ALA A 67 -0.03 5.13 35.11
C ALA A 67 0.90 3.93 34.79
N HIS A 68 0.98 3.49 33.53
CA HIS A 68 1.74 2.30 33.12
C HIS A 68 2.97 2.63 32.26
N ILE A 69 3.21 3.91 31.95
CA ILE A 69 4.26 4.31 30.99
C ILE A 69 5.66 3.84 31.39
N GLY A 70 5.96 3.79 32.69
CA GLY A 70 7.24 3.30 33.19
C GLY A 70 7.46 1.81 32.91
N GLU A 71 6.42 0.99 33.06
CA GLU A 71 6.45 -0.44 32.75
C GLU A 71 6.50 -0.66 31.23
N LEU A 72 5.66 0.05 30.48
CA LEU A 72 5.59 -0.06 29.02
C LEU A 72 6.90 0.38 28.32
N ALA A 73 7.61 1.37 28.87
CA ALA A 73 8.84 1.89 28.29
C ALA A 73 10.03 0.91 28.36
N VAL A 74 9.96 -0.10 29.24
CA VAL A 74 11.02 -1.12 29.41
C VAL A 74 10.54 -2.53 29.04
N ALA A 75 9.29 -2.65 28.55
CA ALA A 75 8.71 -3.92 28.19
C ALA A 75 9.40 -4.50 26.94
N THR A 76 9.79 -5.77 27.01
CA THR A 76 10.38 -6.52 25.88
C THR A 76 9.49 -7.71 25.55
N PRO A 77 8.33 -7.50 24.90
CA PRO A 77 7.38 -8.57 24.64
C PRO A 77 7.95 -9.58 23.63
N GLU A 78 7.54 -10.84 23.74
CA GLU A 78 7.84 -11.83 22.70
C GLU A 78 7.04 -11.53 21.42
N LEU A 79 7.75 -11.41 20.30
CA LEU A 79 7.18 -11.06 18.99
C LEU A 79 7.28 -12.23 18.01
N PRO A 80 6.26 -12.45 17.16
CA PRO A 80 6.26 -13.49 16.13
C PRO A 80 6.90 -13.05 14.81
N VAL A 81 7.58 -11.90 14.78
CA VAL A 81 8.17 -11.26 13.58
C VAL A 81 9.51 -10.63 13.95
N GLU A 82 10.32 -10.29 12.94
CA GLU A 82 11.68 -9.75 13.09
C GLU A 82 11.84 -8.40 12.37
N ASP A 83 13.03 -7.79 12.48
CA ASP A 83 13.43 -6.54 11.82
C ASP A 83 12.42 -5.38 11.99
N ARG A 84 12.15 -4.62 10.92
CA ARG A 84 11.28 -3.42 10.95
C ARG A 84 9.85 -3.73 11.39
N ALA A 85 9.38 -4.95 11.12
CA ALA A 85 8.07 -5.39 11.58
C ALA A 85 8.05 -5.53 13.11
N ALA A 86 9.12 -6.08 13.70
CA ALA A 86 9.25 -6.14 15.16
C ALA A 86 9.24 -4.74 15.78
N ASP A 87 10.06 -3.82 15.26
CA ASP A 87 10.13 -2.42 15.73
C ASP A 87 8.75 -1.74 15.71
N THR A 88 7.94 -2.02 14.68
CA THR A 88 6.62 -1.40 14.50
C THR A 88 5.57 -2.01 15.44
N TRP A 89 5.64 -3.32 15.69
CA TRP A 89 4.63 -4.07 16.47
C TRP A 89 4.94 -4.13 17.97
N GLU A 90 6.19 -4.01 18.39
CA GLU A 90 6.62 -4.05 19.78
C GLU A 90 5.76 -3.20 20.73
N PRO A 91 5.55 -1.88 20.49
CA PRO A 91 4.75 -1.06 21.40
C PRO A 91 3.28 -1.50 21.47
N LEU A 92 2.72 -2.04 20.38
CA LEU A 92 1.34 -2.52 20.37
C LEU A 92 1.18 -3.82 21.16
N VAL A 93 2.16 -4.73 21.05
CA VAL A 93 2.16 -5.98 21.82
C VAL A 93 2.42 -5.70 23.29
N ALA A 94 3.30 -4.75 23.64
CA ALA A 94 3.53 -4.34 25.03
C ALA A 94 2.25 -3.81 25.69
N VAL A 95 1.49 -2.95 24.99
CA VAL A 95 0.19 -2.46 25.47
C VAL A 95 -0.83 -3.59 25.61
N ALA A 96 -0.82 -4.55 24.67
CA ALA A 96 -1.72 -5.71 24.74
C ALA A 96 -1.39 -6.65 25.91
N ASP A 97 -0.11 -6.85 26.20
CA ASP A 97 0.40 -7.62 27.34
C ASP A 97 -0.02 -6.96 28.67
N ALA A 98 0.16 -5.65 28.79
CA ALA A 98 -0.29 -4.89 29.97
C ALA A 98 -1.82 -4.85 30.13
N ALA A 99 -2.57 -4.84 29.02
CA ALA A 99 -4.03 -4.91 29.06
C ALA A 99 -4.56 -6.29 29.51
N GLY A 100 -3.79 -7.35 29.28
CA GLY A 100 -4.10 -8.71 29.69
C GLY A 100 -5.34 -9.33 29.04
N GLY A 101 -5.85 -10.41 29.66
CA GLY A 101 -7.00 -11.14 29.14
C GLY A 101 -6.72 -11.75 27.76
N GLN A 102 -7.57 -11.43 26.77
CA GLN A 102 -7.43 -11.95 25.40
C GLN A 102 -6.50 -11.12 24.50
N TRP A 103 -6.13 -9.91 24.92
CA TRP A 103 -5.37 -8.96 24.11
C TRP A 103 -3.98 -9.45 23.70
N PRO A 104 -3.17 -10.08 24.59
CA PRO A 104 -1.84 -10.61 24.24
C PRO A 104 -1.86 -11.53 23.02
N ALA A 105 -2.83 -12.45 22.99
CA ALA A 105 -2.98 -13.44 21.93
C ALA A 105 -3.56 -12.82 20.64
N LEU A 106 -4.50 -11.87 20.77
CA LEU A 106 -5.08 -11.17 19.62
C LEU A 106 -4.04 -10.31 18.90
N ALA A 107 -3.21 -9.58 19.64
CA ALA A 107 -2.18 -8.71 19.06
C ALA A 107 -1.16 -9.50 18.24
N ARG A 108 -0.65 -10.62 18.77
CA ARG A 108 0.29 -11.50 18.04
C ARG A 108 -0.34 -12.14 16.80
N ARG A 109 -1.61 -12.56 16.87
CA ARG A 109 -2.33 -13.04 15.68
C ARG A 109 -2.53 -11.96 14.63
N ALA A 110 -2.87 -10.74 15.05
CA ALA A 110 -3.01 -9.61 14.15
C ALA A 110 -1.67 -9.25 13.49
N CYS A 111 -0.57 -9.26 14.26
CA CYS A 111 0.78 -9.05 13.77
C CYS A 111 1.10 -9.97 12.60
N VAL A 112 1.01 -11.29 12.80
CA VAL A 112 1.29 -12.29 11.75
C VAL A 112 0.40 -12.08 10.52
N ALA A 113 -0.91 -11.90 10.72
CA ALA A 113 -1.85 -11.76 9.60
C ALA A 113 -1.63 -10.48 8.78
N MET A 114 -1.27 -9.38 9.44
CA MET A 114 -1.10 -8.07 8.78
C MET A 114 0.27 -7.94 8.12
N VAL A 115 1.32 -8.53 8.70
CA VAL A 115 2.64 -8.59 8.07
C VAL A 115 2.60 -9.46 6.82
N ALA A 116 2.04 -10.68 6.91
CA ALA A 116 1.91 -11.56 5.75
C ALA A 116 1.06 -10.90 4.62
N GLY A 117 -0.01 -10.19 4.98
CA GLY A 117 -0.83 -9.47 4.00
C GLY A 117 -0.16 -8.24 3.39
N ALA A 118 0.89 -7.69 4.01
CA ALA A 118 1.67 -6.59 3.44
C ALA A 118 2.61 -7.10 2.34
N ASP A 119 3.27 -8.25 2.57
CA ASP A 119 4.15 -8.90 1.59
C ASP A 119 3.39 -9.23 0.29
N ASP A 120 2.17 -9.78 0.40
CA ASP A 120 1.30 -10.06 -0.76
C ASP A 120 0.99 -8.80 -1.60
N VAL A 121 0.83 -7.65 -0.95
CA VAL A 121 0.53 -6.38 -1.62
C VAL A 121 1.77 -5.84 -2.34
N GLU A 122 2.93 -5.96 -1.72
CA GLU A 122 4.22 -5.55 -2.30
C GLU A 122 4.60 -6.43 -3.50
N GLU A 123 4.43 -7.75 -3.40
CA GLU A 123 4.67 -8.67 -4.51
C GLU A 123 3.73 -8.36 -5.70
N ASN A 124 2.44 -8.12 -5.43
CA ASN A 124 1.49 -7.74 -6.46
C ASN A 124 1.86 -6.40 -7.13
N ARG A 125 2.37 -5.42 -6.37
CA ARG A 125 2.85 -4.14 -6.91
C ARG A 125 4.05 -4.33 -7.83
N SER A 126 5.02 -5.16 -7.42
CA SER A 126 6.18 -5.51 -8.24
C SER A 126 5.74 -6.14 -9.57
N LEU A 127 4.77 -7.05 -9.51
CA LEU A 127 4.17 -7.64 -10.71
C LEU A 127 3.45 -6.59 -11.57
N ASP A 128 2.68 -5.67 -11.00
CA ASP A 128 1.96 -4.66 -11.78
C ASP A 128 2.91 -3.69 -12.50
N ILE A 129 4.04 -3.32 -11.88
CA ILE A 129 5.08 -2.51 -12.53
C ILE A 129 5.78 -3.33 -13.63
N ARG A 130 6.12 -4.60 -13.35
CA ARG A 130 6.70 -5.50 -14.35
C ARG A 130 5.77 -5.68 -15.56
N LEU A 131 4.46 -5.73 -15.33
CA LEU A 131 3.45 -5.81 -16.39
C LEU A 131 3.52 -4.59 -17.30
N LEU A 132 3.59 -3.37 -16.73
CA LEU A 132 3.73 -2.16 -17.54
C LEU A 132 5.03 -2.17 -18.35
N TYR A 133 6.14 -2.63 -17.77
CA TYR A 133 7.41 -2.76 -18.46
C TYR A 133 7.29 -3.70 -19.67
N ASP A 134 6.73 -4.89 -19.47
CA ASP A 134 6.60 -5.89 -20.53
C ASP A 134 5.59 -5.47 -21.61
N ILE A 135 4.52 -4.77 -21.25
CA ILE A 135 3.60 -4.17 -22.24
C ILE A 135 4.36 -3.15 -23.11
N ARG A 136 5.21 -2.30 -22.52
CA ARG A 136 6.03 -1.36 -23.30
C ARG A 136 6.95 -2.08 -24.28
N GLN A 137 7.57 -3.18 -23.85
CA GLN A 137 8.42 -4.01 -24.73
C GLN A 137 7.60 -4.62 -25.87
N VAL A 138 6.44 -5.23 -25.57
CA VAL A 138 5.57 -5.81 -26.60
C VAL A 138 5.15 -4.79 -27.66
N PHE A 139 4.79 -3.57 -27.26
CA PHE A 139 4.46 -2.50 -28.22
C PHE A 139 5.67 -2.04 -29.02
N THR A 140 6.85 -1.99 -28.40
CA THR A 140 8.11 -1.65 -29.08
C THR A 140 8.47 -2.70 -30.13
N ASP A 141 8.43 -3.98 -29.76
CA ASP A 141 8.78 -5.11 -30.62
C ASP A 141 7.82 -5.27 -31.79
N LYS A 142 6.51 -5.12 -31.55
CA LYS A 142 5.50 -5.22 -32.60
C LYS A 142 5.43 -3.96 -33.47
N ALA A 143 5.95 -2.83 -33.01
CA ALA A 143 5.94 -1.54 -33.69
C ALA A 143 4.55 -1.12 -34.22
N VAL A 144 3.50 -1.37 -33.43
CA VAL A 144 2.10 -1.04 -33.78
C VAL A 144 1.49 -0.04 -32.80
N PRO A 145 0.60 0.86 -33.25
CA PRO A 145 -0.05 1.83 -32.37
C PRO A 145 -1.21 1.23 -31.56
N PHE A 146 -1.71 0.05 -31.92
CA PHE A 146 -2.85 -0.62 -31.30
C PHE A 146 -2.66 -2.14 -31.28
N LEU A 147 -3.05 -2.77 -30.18
CA LEU A 147 -3.12 -4.23 -30.02
C LEU A 147 -4.49 -4.64 -29.51
N ALA A 148 -5.07 -5.69 -30.09
CA ALA A 148 -6.27 -6.32 -29.54
C ALA A 148 -5.96 -6.90 -28.16
N SER A 149 -6.96 -6.94 -27.27
CA SER A 149 -6.73 -7.40 -25.90
C SER A 149 -6.20 -8.84 -25.84
N ASN A 150 -6.65 -9.72 -26.74
CA ASN A 150 -6.18 -11.10 -26.80
C ASN A 150 -4.74 -11.16 -27.34
N ASP A 151 -4.43 -10.43 -28.41
CA ASP A 151 -3.07 -10.39 -28.97
C ASP A 151 -2.05 -9.86 -27.97
N LEU A 152 -2.44 -8.89 -27.13
CA LEU A 152 -1.59 -8.37 -26.06
C LEU A 152 -1.38 -9.43 -24.96
N VAL A 153 -2.42 -10.17 -24.57
CA VAL A 153 -2.29 -11.27 -23.60
C VAL A 153 -1.36 -12.37 -24.14
N ASP A 154 -1.53 -12.76 -25.40
CA ASP A 154 -0.72 -13.81 -26.02
C ASP A 154 0.75 -13.37 -26.14
N ALA A 155 0.98 -12.10 -26.49
CA ALA A 155 2.31 -11.53 -26.52
C ALA A 155 2.96 -11.48 -25.13
N LEU A 156 2.21 -11.13 -24.08
CA LEU A 156 2.70 -11.15 -22.70
C LEU A 156 3.06 -12.58 -22.26
N LYS A 157 2.25 -13.58 -22.58
CA LYS A 157 2.55 -15.00 -22.28
C LYS A 157 3.77 -15.54 -23.03
N ALA A 158 4.16 -14.91 -24.13
CA ALA A 158 5.34 -15.25 -24.90
C ALA A 158 6.65 -14.72 -24.28
N VAL A 159 6.59 -13.74 -23.37
CA VAL A 159 7.77 -13.21 -22.66
C VAL A 159 8.30 -14.26 -21.69
N THR A 160 9.45 -14.86 -21.99
CA THR A 160 10.04 -15.96 -21.19
C THR A 160 10.63 -15.51 -19.86
N GLU A 161 11.14 -14.29 -19.82
CA GLU A 161 11.77 -13.68 -18.64
C GLU A 161 10.74 -13.15 -17.61
N SER A 162 9.45 -13.38 -17.84
CA SER A 162 8.37 -12.85 -17.01
C SER A 162 7.35 -13.94 -16.70
N PRO A 163 6.64 -13.85 -15.56
CA PRO A 163 5.85 -14.97 -15.06
C PRO A 163 4.50 -15.14 -15.78
N TRP A 164 4.19 -14.33 -16.80
CA TRP A 164 2.85 -14.23 -17.38
C TRP A 164 2.32 -15.51 -18.01
N ARG A 165 3.21 -16.42 -18.43
CA ARG A 165 2.83 -17.73 -18.97
C ARG A 165 2.11 -18.59 -17.94
N ASP A 166 2.57 -18.54 -16.69
CA ASP A 166 2.06 -19.36 -15.60
C ASP A 166 0.79 -18.75 -14.98
N PHE A 167 0.49 -17.50 -15.34
CA PHE A 167 -0.72 -16.81 -14.93
C PHE A 167 -1.87 -17.22 -15.85
N ASP A 168 -3.03 -17.52 -15.27
CA ASP A 168 -4.28 -17.63 -16.01
C ASP A 168 -4.76 -16.23 -16.42
N TYR A 169 -4.05 -15.61 -17.37
CA TYR A 169 -4.41 -14.31 -17.93
C TYR A 169 -5.43 -14.45 -19.06
N THR A 170 -6.45 -13.59 -18.96
CA THR A 170 -7.47 -13.34 -19.97
C THR A 170 -7.55 -11.83 -20.23
N ALA A 171 -8.15 -11.42 -21.35
CA ALA A 171 -8.37 -10.00 -21.65
C ALA A 171 -9.09 -9.24 -20.52
N SER A 172 -10.01 -9.92 -19.80
CA SER A 172 -10.73 -9.35 -18.66
C SER A 172 -9.83 -9.14 -17.44
N LYS A 173 -9.00 -10.14 -17.10
CA LYS A 173 -8.04 -10.04 -15.99
C LYS A 173 -6.97 -8.99 -16.26
N LEU A 174 -6.48 -8.89 -17.50
CA LEU A 174 -5.57 -7.83 -17.92
C LEU A 174 -6.21 -6.44 -17.74
N ALA A 175 -7.46 -6.27 -18.16
CA ALA A 175 -8.18 -5.01 -17.99
C ALA A 175 -8.34 -4.64 -16.51
N HIS A 176 -8.64 -5.61 -15.64
CA HIS A 176 -8.75 -5.38 -14.21
C HIS A 176 -7.43 -4.92 -13.59
N ARG A 177 -6.31 -5.54 -14.00
CA ARG A 177 -4.97 -5.21 -13.51
C ARG A 177 -4.44 -3.87 -14.03
N LEU A 178 -4.92 -3.43 -15.21
CA LEU A 178 -4.58 -2.13 -15.81
C LEU A 178 -5.44 -0.96 -15.32
N ALA A 179 -6.64 -1.23 -14.79
CA ALA A 179 -7.57 -0.19 -14.34
C ALA A 179 -6.99 0.76 -13.26
N PRO A 180 -6.18 0.31 -12.28
CA PRO A 180 -5.54 1.20 -11.30
C PRO A 180 -4.59 2.23 -11.94
N PHE A 181 -4.03 1.92 -13.11
CA PHE A 181 -3.17 2.82 -13.88
C PHE A 181 -3.95 3.78 -14.79
N GLY A 182 -5.29 3.77 -14.71
CA GLY A 182 -6.16 4.56 -15.58
C GLY A 182 -6.29 4.01 -17.01
N VAL A 183 -5.67 2.86 -17.31
CA VAL A 183 -5.70 2.26 -18.64
C VAL A 183 -6.85 1.27 -18.75
N ASN A 184 -7.77 1.53 -19.67
CA ASN A 184 -8.92 0.67 -19.93
C ASN A 184 -8.95 0.24 -21.40
N PRO A 185 -9.41 -0.99 -21.71
CA PRO A 185 -9.52 -1.43 -23.09
C PRO A 185 -10.66 -0.69 -23.79
N GLY A 186 -10.37 -0.15 -24.96
CA GLY A 186 -11.28 0.61 -25.80
C GLY A 186 -11.32 0.06 -27.22
N HIS A 187 -12.02 0.78 -28.09
CA HIS A 187 -12.25 0.32 -29.46
C HIS A 187 -11.14 0.78 -30.41
N SER A 188 -10.84 -0.06 -31.40
CA SER A 188 -10.10 0.31 -32.61
C SER A 188 -10.80 1.46 -33.35
N ILE A 189 -10.09 2.12 -34.28
CA ILE A 189 -10.63 3.25 -35.04
C ILE A 189 -11.91 2.86 -35.80
N ASP A 190 -11.94 1.65 -36.35
CA ASP A 190 -13.08 1.07 -37.06
C ASP A 190 -14.17 0.47 -36.14
N LYS A 191 -13.97 0.55 -34.82
CA LYS A 191 -14.85 0.02 -33.76
C LYS A 191 -15.14 -1.48 -33.81
N LYS A 192 -14.37 -2.27 -34.56
CA LYS A 192 -14.59 -3.72 -34.68
C LYS A 192 -13.94 -4.53 -33.57
N VAL A 193 -12.82 -4.05 -33.03
CA VAL A 193 -11.99 -4.80 -32.09
C VAL A 193 -11.77 -3.99 -30.83
N ARG A 194 -11.75 -4.69 -29.69
CA ARG A 194 -11.43 -4.11 -28.39
C ARG A 194 -9.99 -4.43 -28.01
N GLY A 195 -9.27 -3.42 -27.52
CA GLY A 195 -7.84 -3.52 -27.28
C GLY A 195 -7.29 -2.26 -26.64
N TYR A 196 -5.99 -2.05 -26.79
CA TYR A 196 -5.27 -0.95 -26.19
C TYR A 196 -4.45 -0.19 -27.22
N ARG A 197 -4.45 1.14 -27.11
CA ARG A 197 -3.55 2.00 -27.86
C ARG A 197 -2.29 2.24 -27.04
N LEU A 198 -1.15 2.28 -27.72
CA LEU A 198 0.13 2.62 -27.09
C LEU A 198 0.02 3.97 -26.36
N GLU A 199 -0.69 4.94 -26.96
CA GLU A 199 -0.82 6.28 -26.41
C GLU A 199 -1.48 6.32 -25.02
N TRP A 200 -2.35 5.37 -24.70
CA TRP A 200 -3.04 5.30 -23.40
C TRP A 200 -2.12 4.87 -22.27
N PHE A 201 -0.98 4.26 -22.60
CA PHE A 201 0.00 3.86 -21.61
C PHE A 201 1.06 4.93 -21.35
N HIS A 202 1.15 6.02 -22.12
CA HIS A 202 2.23 7.01 -21.93
C HIS A 202 2.28 7.54 -20.50
N ASP A 203 1.15 7.96 -19.94
CA ASP A 203 1.10 8.47 -18.56
C ASP A 203 1.53 7.39 -17.55
N ALA A 204 1.08 6.15 -17.72
CA ALA A 204 1.49 5.04 -16.87
C ALA A 204 2.99 4.72 -17.00
N PHE A 205 3.53 4.68 -18.22
CA PHE A 205 4.95 4.46 -18.46
C PHE A 205 5.80 5.57 -17.86
N ASP A 206 5.41 6.83 -18.05
CA ASP A 206 6.12 7.99 -17.54
C ASP A 206 6.06 8.09 -16.01
N ARG A 207 5.04 7.52 -15.36
CA ARG A 207 4.91 7.53 -13.89
C ARG A 207 5.61 6.36 -13.22
N TYR A 208 5.49 5.16 -13.80
CA TYR A 208 5.84 3.92 -13.12
C TYR A 208 7.11 3.24 -13.67
N LEU A 209 7.58 3.62 -14.87
CA LEU A 209 8.76 3.02 -15.51
C LEU A 209 9.97 3.98 -15.59
N ARG A 210 9.98 5.07 -14.81
CA ARG A 210 11.13 5.97 -14.79
C ARG A 210 12.37 5.25 -14.29
N PRO A 211 13.52 5.39 -14.98
CA PRO A 211 14.80 5.05 -14.39
C PRO A 211 15.10 6.10 -13.32
N GLU A 212 15.27 5.65 -12.09
CA GLU A 212 15.75 6.38 -10.91
C GLU A 212 14.75 7.17 -10.04
N PRO A 213 14.92 7.08 -8.69
CA PRO A 213 14.17 7.87 -7.73
C PRO A 213 14.46 9.36 -7.95
N SER A 214 13.42 10.17 -7.79
CA SER A 214 13.51 11.62 -7.70
C SER A 214 14.71 12.00 -6.82
N GLY A 215 15.71 12.66 -7.40
CA GLY A 215 16.82 13.22 -6.63
C GLY A 215 16.26 14.09 -5.50
N PRO A 216 16.97 14.20 -4.37
CA PRO A 216 16.51 14.98 -3.22
C PRO A 216 16.12 16.39 -3.67
N SER A 217 14.94 16.85 -3.24
CA SER A 217 14.52 18.24 -3.45
C SER A 217 15.62 19.15 -2.93
N GLN A 218 16.20 19.95 -3.84
CA GLN A 218 17.11 21.01 -3.44
C GLN A 218 16.29 22.04 -2.65
N THR A 219 16.40 21.99 -1.33
CA THR A 219 16.02 23.11 -0.47
C THR A 219 16.88 24.30 -0.86
N GLY A 220 16.28 25.23 -1.62
CA GLY A 220 16.90 26.49 -1.97
C GLY A 220 17.36 27.19 -0.69
N THR A 221 18.67 27.42 -0.59
CA THR A 221 19.28 28.18 0.48
C THR A 221 19.08 29.66 0.18
N GLU A 222 17.87 30.18 0.38
CA GLU A 222 17.61 31.61 0.36
C GLU A 222 16.83 32.02 1.60
N GLN A 223 17.57 32.29 2.66
CA GLN A 223 17.25 33.36 3.61
C GLN A 223 18.56 33.86 4.22
N VAL A 224 19.17 34.83 3.52
CA VAL A 224 20.11 35.78 4.10
C VAL A 224 19.56 37.17 3.82
N ARG A 225 18.83 37.72 4.80
CA ARG A 225 19.06 39.04 5.40
C ARG A 225 18.05 39.31 6.50
#